data_AF-A0A3D3ZH68-F1
#
_entry.id   AF-A0A3D3ZH68-F1
#
_cell.length_a   1.000
_cell.length_b   1.000
_cell.length_c   1.000
_cell.angle_alpha   90.00
_cell.angle_beta   90.00
_cell.angle_gamma   90.00
#
_symmetry.space_group_name_H-M   'P 1'
#
loop_
_entity.id
_entity.type
_entity.pdbx_description
1 polymer ?
#
loop_
_entity_poly.entity_id
_entity_poly.type
_entity_poly.pdbx_seq_one_letter_code
_entity_poly.pdbx_strand_id
1 'polypeptide(L)' 'VYAVATRVDAVEEARAWLEKIRRPAIEMDGYAVVMDMPGDWQGVINRWGYQPQAMDLMQRLKQRWDQQGILNGGEFIV' A
#
# COMPACT_ATOMS: atom_id res chain seq x y z
N VAL A 1 11.68 -10.54 -2.73
CA VAL A 1 12.83 -9.68 -2.37
C VAL A 1 12.33 -8.63 -1.41
N TYR A 2 13.11 -8.26 -0.39
CA TYR A 2 12.77 -7.20 0.54
C TYR A 2 13.77 -6.05 0.44
N ALA A 3 13.29 -4.83 0.63
CA ALA A 3 14.12 -3.64 0.73
C ALA A 3 13.76 -2.92 2.04
N VAL A 4 14.78 -2.44 2.75
CA VAL A 4 14.62 -1.73 4.02
C VAL A 4 15.38 -0.42 3.91
N ALA A 5 14.71 0.69 4.20
CA ALA A 5 15.38 1.98 4.32
C ALA A 5 16.03 2.04 5.71
N THR A 6 17.37 2.11 5.76
CA THR A 6 18.12 2.06 7.02
C THR A 6 18.04 3.36 7.82
N ARG A 7 17.82 4.50 7.16
CA ARG A 7 17.60 5.78 7.83
C ARG A 7 16.77 6.70 6.95
N VAL A 8 15.60 7.10 7.45
CA VAL A 8 14.70 8.05 6.82
C VAL A 8 14.05 8.84 7.94
N ASP A 9 14.33 10.13 8.01
CA ASP A 9 13.95 10.97 9.14
C ASP A 9 12.65 11.76 8.85
N ALA A 10 12.19 11.77 7.58
CA ALA A 10 10.97 12.47 7.14
C ALA A 10 10.10 11.63 6.19
N VAL A 11 8.78 11.85 6.21
CA VAL A 11 7.82 11.08 5.40
C VAL A 11 7.98 11.34 3.89
N GLU A 12 8.39 12.55 3.51
CA GLU A 12 8.68 12.92 2.12
C GLU A 12 9.89 12.15 1.57
N GLU A 13 10.93 11.97 2.38
CA GLU A 13 12.10 11.16 2.03
C GLU A 13 11.70 9.70 1.86
N ALA A 14 10.83 9.18 2.74
CA ALA A 14 10.30 7.82 2.64
C ALA A 14 9.52 7.61 1.34
N ARG A 15 8.64 8.56 0.97
CA ARG A 15 7.89 8.54 -0.29
C ARG A 15 8.84 8.54 -1.49
N ALA A 16 9.82 9.43 -1.51
CA ALA A 16 10.78 9.52 -2.61
C ALA A 16 11.64 8.25 -2.73
N TRP A 17 12.03 7.63 -1.62
CA TRP A 17 12.74 6.37 -1.61
C TRP A 17 11.87 5.21 -2.12
N LEU A 18 10.63 5.13 -1.67
CA LEU A 18 9.68 4.08 -2.05
C LEU A 18 9.36 4.13 -3.55
N GLU A 19 9.22 5.32 -4.13
CA GLU A 19 8.99 5.49 -5.57
C GLU A 19 10.15 4.98 -6.44
N LYS A 20 11.39 5.07 -5.93
CA LYS A 20 12.57 4.48 -6.62
C LYS A 20 12.53 2.95 -6.68
N ILE A 21 11.73 2.31 -5.83
CA ILE A 21 11.53 0.85 -5.81
C ILE A 21 10.29 0.47 -6.61
N ARG A 22 9.20 1.23 -6.44
CA ARG A 22 7.92 0.93 -7.10
C ARG A 22 7.98 1.06 -8.60
N ARG A 23 8.63 2.11 -9.11
CA ARG A 23 8.68 2.33 -10.57
C ARG A 23 9.36 1.17 -11.31
N PRO A 24 10.58 0.72 -10.93
CA PRO A 24 11.18 -0.47 -11.55
C PRO A 24 10.34 -1.74 -11.36
N ALA A 25 9.68 -1.92 -10.21
CA ALA A 25 8.83 -3.09 -10.00
C ALA A 25 7.67 -3.13 -11.00
N ILE A 26 7.02 -2.00 -11.26
CA ILE A 26 5.93 -1.88 -12.24
C ILE A 26 6.45 -2.10 -13.67
N GLU A 27 7.63 -1.57 -14.01
CA GLU A 27 8.29 -1.79 -15.32
C GLU A 27 8.59 -3.28 -15.59
N MET A 28 8.62 -4.11 -14.54
CA MET A 28 8.82 -5.56 -14.61
C MET A 28 7.52 -6.35 -14.40
N ASP A 29 6.36 -5.74 -14.63
CA ASP A 29 5.02 -6.30 -14.41
C ASP A 29 4.78 -6.81 -12.97
N GLY A 30 5.51 -6.23 -12.01
CA GLY A 30 5.39 -6.49 -10.58
C GLY A 30 4.87 -5.29 -9.79
N TYR A 31 4.94 -5.38 -8.46
CA TYR A 31 4.59 -4.30 -7.56
C TYR A 31 5.34 -4.41 -6.23
N ALA A 32 5.47 -3.29 -5.51
CA ALA A 32 6.09 -3.24 -4.19
C ALA A 32 5.12 -2.66 -3.16
N VAL A 33 4.87 -3.43 -2.10
CA VAL A 33 4.04 -3.05 -0.95
C VAL A 33 4.90 -2.74 0.26
N VAL A 34 4.44 -1.81 1.09
CA VAL A 34 5.06 -1.53 2.38
C VAL A 34 4.59 -2.58 3.38
N MET A 35 5.52 -3.34 3.94
CA MET A 35 5.20 -4.36 4.94
C MET A 35 5.12 -3.76 6.34
N ASP A 36 6.02 -2.83 6.64
CA ASP A 36 6.15 -2.17 7.94
C ASP A 36 6.55 -0.70 7.76
N MET A 37 6.08 0.16 8.67
CA MET A 37 6.39 1.59 8.73
C MET A 37 6.08 2.15 10.13
N PRO A 38 6.70 3.26 10.53
CA PRO A 38 6.31 4.00 11.74
C PRO A 38 4.80 4.26 11.80
N GLY A 39 4.23 4.15 13.00
CA GLY A 39 2.77 4.23 13.19
C GLY A 39 2.18 5.60 12.81
N ASP A 40 2.95 6.67 13.01
CA ASP A 40 2.62 8.04 12.61
C ASP A 40 2.59 8.24 11.09
N TRP A 41 3.11 7.29 10.30
CA TRP A 41 3.06 7.33 8.84
C TRP A 41 1.89 6.53 8.25
N GLN A 42 1.15 5.79 9.09
CA GLN A 42 -0.05 5.08 8.67
C GLN A 42 -1.09 6.07 8.12
N GLY A 43 -1.63 5.78 6.94
CA GLY A 43 -2.53 6.67 6.21
C GLY A 43 -1.85 7.86 5.50
N VAL A 44 -0.59 8.17 5.81
CA VAL A 44 0.21 9.20 5.11
C VAL A 44 1.01 8.57 3.98
N ILE A 45 1.63 7.42 4.21
CA ILE A 45 2.24 6.61 3.17
C ILE A 45 1.21 5.64 2.63
N ASN A 46 0.97 5.69 1.32
CA ASN A 46 0.18 4.66 0.65
C ASN A 46 0.93 3.33 0.74
N ARG A 47 0.46 2.41 1.59
CA ARG A 47 1.03 1.07 1.81
C ARG A 47 1.08 0.26 0.52
N TRP A 48 0.00 0.29 -0.24
CA TRP A 48 -0.18 -0.56 -1.41
C TRP A 48 0.53 0.01 -2.63
N GLY A 49 0.35 1.30 -2.91
CA GLY A 49 0.94 2.02 -4.05
C GLY A 49 0.45 1.58 -5.43
N TYR A 50 0.14 0.29 -5.56
CA TYR A 50 -0.45 -0.34 -6.73
C TYR A 50 -1.96 -0.47 -6.56
N GLN A 51 -2.69 -0.11 -7.60
CA GLN A 51 -4.13 -0.34 -7.69
C GLN A 51 -4.40 -1.50 -8.66
N PRO A 52 -4.91 -2.64 -8.17
CA PRO A 52 -5.21 -3.78 -9.03
C PRO A 52 -6.37 -3.44 -9.98
N GLN A 53 -6.31 -3.93 -11.21
CA GLN A 53 -7.37 -3.79 -12.21
C GLN A 53 -8.72 -4.36 -11.71
N ALA A 54 -8.67 -5.35 -10.81
CA ALA A 54 -9.85 -5.96 -10.22
C ALA A 54 -10.38 -5.22 -8.97
N MET A 55 -9.90 -4.00 -8.65
CA MET A 55 -10.29 -3.28 -7.43
C MET A 55 -11.82 -3.14 -7.29
N ASP A 56 -12.51 -2.75 -8.35
CA ASP A 56 -13.98 -2.62 -8.35
C ASP A 56 -14.68 -3.94 -8.00
N LEU A 57 -14.17 -5.07 -8.50
CA LEU A 57 -14.70 -6.39 -8.15
C LEU A 57 -14.47 -6.68 -6.67
N MET A 58 -13.25 -6.44 -6.18
CA MET A 58 -12.89 -6.66 -4.78
C MET A 58 -13.73 -5.81 -3.81
N GLN A 59 -13.99 -4.54 -4.15
CA GLN A 59 -14.88 -3.67 -3.38
C GLN A 59 -16.32 -4.18 -3.34
N ARG A 60 -16.88 -4.62 -4.48
CA ARG A 60 -18.23 -5.23 -4.52
C ARG A 60 -18.32 -6.51 -3.68
N LEU A 61 -17.26 -7.32 -3.70
CA LEU A 61 -17.14 -8.51 -2.85
C LEU A 61 -17.13 -8.09 -1.36
N LYS A 62 -16.24 -7.17 -0.94
CA LYS A 62 -16.20 -6.70 0.45
C LYS A 62 -17.54 -6.14 0.90
N GLN A 63 -18.19 -5.31 0.10
CA GLN A 63 -19.51 -4.76 0.43
C GLN A 63 -20.57 -5.84 0.61
N ARG A 64 -20.53 -6.93 -0.17
CA ARG A 64 -21.50 -8.03 -0.06
C ARG A 64 -21.37 -8.78 1.27
N TRP A 65 -20.15 -9.03 1.74
CA TRP A 65 -19.89 -9.87 2.93
C TRP A 65 -19.66 -9.08 4.23
N ASP A 66 -19.21 -7.84 4.13
CA ASP A 66 -18.88 -6.97 5.26
C ASP A 66 -19.53 -5.60 5.09
N GLN A 67 -20.87 -5.60 5.01
CA GLN A 67 -21.66 -4.38 4.81
C GLN A 67 -21.40 -3.31 5.88
N GLN A 68 -21.09 -3.74 7.10
CA GLN A 68 -20.83 -2.84 8.24
C GLN A 68 -19.36 -2.43 8.34
N GLY A 69 -18.48 -2.97 7.49
CA GLY A 69 -17.05 -2.63 7.50
C GLY A 69 -16.31 -3.05 8.78
N ILE A 70 -16.83 -4.04 9.51
CA ILE A 70 -16.28 -4.45 10.81
C ILE A 70 -15.01 -5.32 10.64
N LEU A 71 -14.81 -5.90 9.46
CA LEU A 71 -13.63 -6.70 9.15
C LEU A 71 -12.54 -5.82 8.55
N ASN A 72 -11.57 -5.42 9.40
CA ASN A 72 -10.41 -4.61 9.02
C ASN A 72 -10.83 -3.35 8.24
N GLY A 73 -11.74 -2.55 8.82
CA GLY A 73 -12.23 -1.32 8.21
C GLY A 73 -11.08 -0.37 7.88
N GLY A 74 -11.07 0.19 6.67
CA GLY A 74 -10.00 1.08 6.19
C GLY A 74 -8.74 0.39 5.68
N GLU A 75 -8.66 -0.94 5.76
CA GLU A 75 -7.49 -1.72 5.34
C GLU A 75 -7.79 -2.59 4.10
N PHE A 76 -6.75 -2.90 3.33
CA PHE A 76 -6.72 -3.78 2.15
C PHE A 76 -7.59 -3.38 0.94
N ILE A 77 -8.90 -3.18 1.15
CA ILE A 77 -9.91 -2.89 0.13
C ILE A 77 -10.73 -1.71 0.64
N VAL A 78 -10.37 -0.52 0.17
CA VAL A 78 -10.97 0.78 0.50
C VAL A 78 -11.60 1.41 -0.72
#